data_AF-A0A024THH4-F1
#
_entry.id   AF-A0A024THH4-F1
#
_cell.length_a   1.000
_cell.length_b   1.000
_cell.length_c   1.000
_cell.angle_alpha   90.00
_cell.angle_beta   90.00
_cell.angle_gamma   90.00
#
_symmetry.space_group_name_H-M   'P 1'
#
loop_
_entity.id
_entity.type
_entity.pdbx_description
1 polymer ?
#
loop_
_entity_poly.entity_id
_entity_poly.type
_entity_poly.pdbx_seq_one_letter_code
_entity_poly.pdbx_strand_id
1 'polypeptide(L)'
;MATVPTHASSSSPIACLKAYLARHLPPPPLEASIPPFPRPSLNQSCAVSFSAPRTRLQEAVAARRQQKLSERVLTWIDMQQVRYVVGEAAMLLPAEHNVATAVAMKLGHAEEDATVPPACLDELELMLATLNQPMLKFTQFAAMRPQLPAAAASYCTADVFLQLQPHDAHGRIHGLAWLAVVEQASAQIAALALLQRADVADCGWLSEAQVTDMVKTWVDQVPWVHGIDPAFKEYYVRIATRLLWLPLVPYRTGKLYIDKASKSNVVQSMVPLLCRAYHDAPEYAENPLSMDRIQRLHRQYVQLDTDKNGLLSAEEVLHYGQKKAFVGPDQRPTHALTRRFVQRVFDELVTFDGDVVLPAPSWHWLTCPCRTTTRFST
;
A
#
# COMPACT_ATOMS: atom_id res chain seq x y z
N MET A 1 -74.76 -71.26 -2.47
CA MET A 1 -74.99 -69.84 -2.83
C MET A 1 -74.23 -68.97 -1.84
N ALA A 2 -73.46 -68.02 -2.40
CA ALA A 2 -72.82 -66.84 -1.79
C ALA A 2 -71.65 -67.03 -0.79
N THR A 3 -70.65 -66.18 -1.01
CA THR A 3 -69.26 -66.15 -0.54
C THR A 3 -68.96 -64.89 0.27
N VAL A 4 -68.07 -65.03 1.27
CA VAL A 4 -66.98 -64.09 1.68
C VAL A 4 -67.38 -62.85 2.52
N PRO A 5 -66.50 -62.26 3.38
CA PRO A 5 -65.25 -62.73 4.01
C PRO A 5 -65.15 -62.56 5.54
N THR A 6 -64.19 -63.30 6.09
CA THR A 6 -63.48 -63.12 7.37
C THR A 6 -62.34 -62.09 7.29
N HIS A 7 -62.12 -61.31 8.35
CA HIS A 7 -60.79 -60.79 8.72
C HIS A 7 -60.60 -60.85 10.25
N ALA A 8 -59.61 -61.63 10.68
CA ALA A 8 -59.12 -61.66 12.05
C ALA A 8 -57.89 -60.75 12.18
N SER A 9 -57.88 -59.94 13.23
CA SER A 9 -56.81 -59.02 13.62
C SER A 9 -55.86 -59.67 14.63
N SER A 10 -54.56 -59.69 14.36
CA SER A 10 -53.53 -59.86 15.39
C SER A 10 -52.27 -59.07 15.02
N SER A 11 -52.22 -57.80 15.40
CA SER A 11 -51.04 -56.95 15.18
C SER A 11 -50.00 -57.21 16.28
N SER A 12 -48.83 -57.73 15.89
CA SER A 12 -47.67 -57.95 16.77
C SER A 12 -47.11 -56.60 17.30
N PRO A 13 -46.67 -56.52 18.57
CA PRO A 13 -46.01 -55.34 19.15
C PRO A 13 -44.81 -54.83 18.34
N ILE A 14 -44.17 -55.72 17.59
CA ILE A 14 -43.03 -55.42 16.69
C ILE A 14 -43.48 -54.57 15.50
N ALA A 15 -44.73 -54.73 15.03
CA ALA A 15 -45.29 -53.94 13.94
C ALA A 15 -45.57 -52.49 14.37
N CYS A 16 -46.06 -52.28 15.60
CA CYS A 16 -46.23 -50.94 16.16
C CYS A 16 -44.90 -50.23 16.40
N LEU A 17 -43.87 -50.94 16.88
CA LEU A 17 -42.54 -50.36 17.08
C LEU A 17 -41.88 -49.96 15.74
N LYS A 18 -42.04 -50.78 14.69
CA LYS A 18 -41.57 -50.45 13.34
C LYS A 18 -42.30 -49.25 12.73
N ALA A 19 -43.61 -49.12 12.96
CA ALA A 19 -44.40 -47.98 12.50
C ALA A 19 -44.04 -46.66 13.23
N TYR A 20 -43.67 -46.74 14.50
CA TYR A 20 -43.22 -45.59 15.29
C TYR A 20 -41.83 -45.10 14.84
N LEU A 21 -40.88 -46.00 14.63
CA LEU A 21 -39.54 -45.66 14.13
C LEU A 21 -39.59 -45.10 12.70
N ALA A 22 -40.46 -45.63 11.83
CA ALA A 22 -40.62 -45.14 10.46
C ALA A 22 -41.15 -43.69 10.36
N ARG A 23 -41.79 -43.15 11.41
CA ARG A 23 -42.27 -41.75 11.45
C ARG A 23 -41.21 -40.75 11.95
N HIS A 24 -40.12 -41.23 12.55
CA HIS A 24 -39.11 -40.38 13.21
C HIS A 24 -37.68 -40.60 12.71
N LEU A 25 -37.47 -41.42 11.68
CA LEU A 25 -36.21 -41.48 10.96
C LEU A 25 -36.13 -40.36 9.91
N PRO A 26 -35.01 -39.60 9.82
CA PRO A 26 -34.80 -38.69 8.70
C PRO A 26 -34.81 -39.50 7.39
N PRO A 27 -35.28 -38.91 6.28
CA PRO A 27 -35.35 -39.63 5.00
C PRO A 27 -33.96 -40.16 4.61
N PRO A 28 -33.89 -41.31 3.90
CA PRO A 28 -32.63 -41.76 3.34
C PRO A 28 -32.07 -40.66 2.44
N PRO A 29 -30.74 -40.44 2.41
CA PRO A 29 -30.17 -39.48 1.49
C PRO A 29 -30.59 -39.90 0.09
N LEU A 30 -31.21 -38.97 -0.64
CA LEU A 30 -31.33 -39.09 -2.08
C LEU A 30 -29.94 -39.46 -2.62
N GLU A 31 -29.84 -40.54 -3.39
CA GLU A 31 -28.73 -40.77 -4.32
C GLU A 31 -28.79 -39.66 -5.39
N ALA A 32 -28.53 -38.43 -4.97
CA ALA A 32 -28.14 -37.35 -5.83
C ALA A 32 -26.68 -37.65 -6.16
N SER A 33 -26.46 -38.13 -7.38
CA SER A 33 -25.16 -38.14 -8.04
C SER A 33 -24.41 -36.87 -7.61
N ILE A 34 -23.38 -37.05 -6.78
CA ILE A 34 -22.52 -35.95 -6.33
C ILE A 34 -22.04 -35.29 -7.63
N PRO A 35 -22.40 -34.03 -7.92
CA PRO A 35 -21.80 -33.36 -9.05
C PRO A 35 -20.28 -33.40 -8.79
N PRO A 36 -19.46 -33.80 -9.77
CA PRO A 36 -18.03 -33.87 -9.57
C PRO A 36 -17.59 -32.54 -8.95
N PHE A 37 -16.79 -32.60 -7.88
CA PHE A 37 -16.12 -31.42 -7.34
C PHE A 37 -15.67 -30.58 -8.52
N PRO A 38 -15.97 -29.26 -8.58
CA PRO A 38 -15.46 -28.42 -9.63
C PRO A 38 -13.93 -28.48 -9.53
N ARG A 39 -13.33 -29.35 -10.36
CA ARG A 39 -11.93 -29.23 -10.72
C ARG A 39 -11.82 -27.81 -11.26
N PRO A 40 -10.85 -26.99 -10.82
CA PRO A 40 -10.62 -25.71 -11.45
C PRO A 40 -10.41 -26.01 -12.93
N SER A 41 -11.40 -25.65 -13.74
CA SER A 41 -11.28 -25.71 -15.17
C SER A 41 -10.16 -24.73 -15.50
N LEU A 42 -9.04 -25.25 -16.00
CA LEU A 42 -7.97 -24.47 -16.65
C LEU A 42 -8.48 -23.67 -17.88
N ASN A 43 -9.79 -23.71 -18.15
CA ASN A 43 -10.50 -22.91 -19.14
C ASN A 43 -11.57 -22.01 -18.49
N GLN A 44 -11.25 -21.30 -17.40
CA GLN A 44 -11.85 -19.97 -17.25
C GLN A 44 -11.16 -19.07 -18.27
N SER A 45 -11.62 -19.19 -19.52
CA SER A 45 -11.60 -18.09 -20.46
C SER A 45 -12.01 -16.85 -19.68
N CYS A 46 -11.14 -15.84 -19.68
CA CYS A 46 -11.45 -14.50 -19.24
C CYS A 46 -12.87 -14.20 -19.70
N ALA A 47 -13.83 -14.20 -18.76
CA ALA A 47 -15.09 -13.54 -18.99
C ALA A 47 -14.69 -12.07 -19.11
N VAL A 48 -14.36 -11.65 -20.33
CA VAL A 48 -14.35 -10.25 -20.71
C VAL A 48 -15.78 -9.82 -20.44
N SER A 49 -16.00 -9.31 -19.24
CA SER A 49 -17.20 -8.56 -18.91
C SER A 49 -17.19 -7.38 -19.87
N PHE A 50 -17.82 -7.55 -21.03
CA PHE A 50 -18.16 -6.44 -21.90
C PHE A 50 -19.10 -5.55 -21.10
N SER A 51 -18.53 -4.61 -20.34
CA SER A 51 -19.33 -3.55 -19.73
C SER A 51 -19.95 -2.78 -20.89
N ALA A 52 -21.27 -2.61 -20.87
CA ALA A 52 -21.94 -1.75 -21.83
C ALA A 52 -21.22 -0.39 -21.88
N PRO A 53 -21.01 0.20 -23.07
CA PRO A 53 -20.36 1.50 -23.18
C PRO A 53 -21.13 2.53 -22.35
N ARG A 54 -20.41 3.41 -21.64
CA ARG A 54 -21.02 4.45 -20.81
C ARG A 54 -21.95 5.31 -21.66
N THR A 55 -23.10 5.64 -21.10
CA THR A 55 -23.99 6.65 -21.70
C THR A 55 -23.32 8.03 -21.62
N ARG A 56 -23.67 8.95 -22.53
CA ARG A 56 -23.15 10.34 -22.50
C ARG A 56 -23.35 11.04 -21.15
N LEU A 57 -24.44 10.73 -20.45
CA LEU A 57 -24.70 11.25 -19.11
C LEU A 57 -23.69 10.70 -18.09
N GLN A 58 -23.41 9.39 -18.12
CA GLN A 58 -22.41 8.76 -17.25
C GLN A 58 -21.01 9.32 -17.50
N GLU A 59 -20.65 9.57 -18.76
CA GLU A 59 -19.38 10.21 -19.12
C GLU A 59 -19.30 11.64 -18.58
N ALA A 60 -20.36 12.43 -18.72
CA ALA A 60 -20.41 13.80 -18.18
C ALA A 60 -20.31 13.83 -16.65
N VAL A 61 -20.99 12.92 -15.96
CA VAL A 61 -20.91 12.78 -14.49
C VAL A 61 -19.51 12.36 -14.06
N ALA A 62 -18.89 11.38 -14.75
CA ALA A 62 -17.54 10.95 -14.47
C ALA A 62 -16.53 12.08 -14.68
N ALA A 63 -16.62 12.81 -15.80
CA ALA A 63 -15.77 13.97 -16.08
C ALA A 63 -15.91 15.06 -15.00
N ARG A 64 -17.14 15.38 -14.59
CA ARG A 64 -17.38 16.36 -13.53
C ARG A 64 -16.82 15.92 -12.18
N ARG A 65 -16.93 14.62 -11.86
CA ARG A 65 -16.33 14.04 -10.65
C ARG A 65 -14.81 14.16 -10.68
N GLN A 66 -14.19 13.81 -11.79
CA GLN A 66 -12.73 13.92 -11.97
C GLN A 66 -12.25 15.36 -11.83
N GLN A 67 -12.95 16.32 -12.43
CA GLN A 67 -12.66 17.74 -12.28
C GLN A 67 -12.68 18.19 -10.81
N LYS A 68 -13.74 17.83 -10.08
CA LYS A 68 -13.85 18.16 -8.64
C LYS A 68 -12.77 17.52 -7.78
N LEU A 69 -12.32 16.32 -8.13
CA LEU A 69 -11.22 15.68 -7.42
C LEU A 69 -9.91 16.42 -7.71
N SER A 70 -9.64 16.77 -8.97
CA SER A 70 -8.41 17.49 -9.35
C SER A 70 -8.29 18.87 -8.70
N GLU A 71 -9.40 19.58 -8.49
CA GLU A 71 -9.41 20.88 -7.78
C GLU A 71 -8.93 20.78 -6.32
N ARG A 72 -8.93 19.57 -5.73
CA ARG A 72 -8.51 19.32 -4.34
C ARG A 72 -7.11 18.72 -4.23
N VAL A 73 -6.48 18.35 -5.35
CA VAL A 73 -5.16 17.74 -5.36
C VAL A 73 -4.12 18.85 -5.44
N LEU A 74 -3.20 18.84 -4.47
CA LEU A 74 -2.03 19.70 -4.43
C LEU A 74 -0.89 19.05 -5.21
N THR A 75 -0.21 19.84 -6.04
CA THR A 75 1.04 19.43 -6.67
C THR A 75 2.19 19.42 -5.65
N TRP A 76 3.33 18.85 -6.03
CA TRP A 76 4.55 18.94 -5.21
C TRP A 76 4.94 20.40 -4.92
N ILE A 77 4.83 21.29 -5.91
CA ILE A 77 5.15 22.71 -5.78
C ILE A 77 4.21 23.38 -4.77
N ASP A 78 2.91 23.12 -4.88
CA ASP A 78 1.92 23.63 -3.92
C ASP A 78 2.25 23.14 -2.50
N MET A 79 2.67 21.87 -2.35
CA MET A 79 3.04 21.31 -1.05
C MET A 79 4.28 21.98 -0.46
N GLN A 80 5.29 22.31 -1.28
CA GLN A 80 6.46 23.06 -0.81
C GLN A 80 6.07 24.49 -0.38
N GLN A 81 5.16 25.15 -1.10
CA GLN A 81 4.63 26.44 -0.68
C GLN A 81 3.89 26.34 0.67
N VAL A 82 3.05 25.32 0.85
CA VAL A 82 2.35 25.07 2.13
C VAL A 82 3.37 24.85 3.26
N ARG A 83 4.40 24.04 3.03
CA ARG A 83 5.48 23.79 3.99
C ARG A 83 6.21 25.08 4.37
N TYR A 84 6.49 25.94 3.40
CA TYR A 84 7.12 27.24 3.63
C TYR A 84 6.24 28.15 4.51
N VAL A 85 4.94 28.28 4.19
CA VAL A 85 3.99 29.09 4.98
C VAL A 85 3.87 28.58 6.42
N VAL A 86 3.87 27.27 6.63
CA VAL A 86 3.88 26.66 7.98
C VAL A 86 5.14 27.00 8.75
N GLY A 87 6.30 26.98 8.08
CA GLY A 87 7.58 27.38 8.66
C GLY A 87 7.60 28.84 9.09
N GLU A 88 7.17 29.75 8.21
CA GLU A 88 7.14 31.19 8.47
C GLU A 88 6.15 31.59 9.58
N ALA A 89 5.01 30.90 9.66
CA ALA A 89 4.01 31.19 10.68
C ALA A 89 4.38 30.65 12.07
N ALA A 90 5.27 29.66 12.13
CA ALA A 90 5.72 29.09 13.38
C ALA A 90 6.55 30.10 14.17
N MET A 91 6.36 30.13 15.49
CA MET A 91 7.18 30.98 16.36
C MET A 91 7.70 30.16 17.54
N LEU A 92 8.98 30.37 17.83
CA LEU A 92 9.59 29.96 19.08
C LEU A 92 9.12 30.88 20.20
N LEU A 93 8.92 30.32 21.39
CA LEU A 93 8.80 31.13 22.59
C LEU A 93 10.14 31.82 22.89
N PRO A 94 10.14 32.98 23.58
CA PRO A 94 11.39 33.68 23.91
C PRO A 94 12.44 32.80 24.62
N ALA A 95 11.99 31.93 25.52
CA ALA A 95 12.86 30.97 26.21
C ALA A 95 13.44 29.92 25.24
N GLU A 96 12.62 29.38 24.34
CA GLU A 96 13.05 28.40 23.32
C GLU A 96 14.07 29.03 22.37
N HIS A 97 13.83 30.28 21.96
CA HIS A 97 14.75 31.03 21.11
C HIS A 97 16.11 31.26 21.78
N ASN A 98 16.12 31.62 23.08
CA ASN A 98 17.36 31.79 23.83
C ASN A 98 18.15 30.47 23.92
N VAL A 99 17.46 29.35 24.18
CA VAL A 99 18.10 28.02 24.23
C VAL A 99 18.62 27.62 22.86
N ALA A 100 17.83 27.77 21.80
CA ALA A 100 18.24 27.44 20.44
C ALA A 100 19.48 28.24 20.01
N THR A 101 19.53 29.53 20.35
CA THR A 101 20.68 30.41 20.08
C THR A 101 21.94 29.95 20.84
N ALA A 102 21.79 29.57 22.11
CA ALA A 102 22.90 29.06 22.91
C ALA A 102 23.44 27.71 22.38
N VAL A 103 22.54 26.80 21.98
CA VAL A 103 22.90 25.51 21.37
C VAL A 103 23.61 25.72 20.03
N ALA A 104 23.08 26.59 19.17
CA ALA A 104 23.70 26.91 17.89
C ALA A 104 25.11 27.52 18.04
N MET A 105 25.30 28.42 19.01
CA MET A 105 26.62 28.99 19.33
C MET A 105 27.60 27.91 19.82
N LYS A 106 27.12 26.94 20.61
CA LYS A 106 27.94 25.81 21.08
C LYS A 106 28.33 24.87 19.95
N LEU A 107 27.42 24.56 19.03
CA LEU A 107 27.72 23.77 17.84
C LEU A 107 28.78 24.44 16.97
N GLY A 108 28.63 25.75 16.70
CA GLY A 108 29.61 26.49 15.90
C GLY A 108 31.03 26.51 16.49
N HIS A 109 31.15 26.58 17.82
CA HIS A 109 32.47 26.47 18.48
C HIS A 109 32.98 25.03 18.57
N ALA A 110 32.10 24.04 18.65
CA ALA A 110 32.48 22.63 18.77
C ALA A 110 32.99 22.03 17.44
N GLU A 111 32.62 22.60 16.30
CA GLU A 111 33.26 22.28 15.01
C GLU A 111 34.73 22.73 14.95
N GLU A 112 35.11 23.75 15.73
CA GLU A 112 36.49 24.27 15.81
C GLU A 112 37.32 23.59 16.92
N ASP A 113 36.68 23.18 18.02
CA ASP A 113 37.31 22.51 19.16
C ASP A 113 37.24 20.98 19.03
N ALA A 114 38.34 20.36 18.57
CA ALA A 114 38.50 18.90 18.43
C ALA A 114 38.41 18.08 19.74
N THR A 115 38.08 18.74 20.86
CA THR A 115 37.92 18.13 22.18
C THR A 115 36.48 17.74 22.50
N VAL A 116 35.48 18.18 21.72
CA VAL A 116 34.08 17.78 21.93
C VAL A 116 33.83 16.42 21.28
N PRO A 117 33.44 15.38 22.05
CA PRO A 117 33.21 14.06 21.49
C PRO A 117 31.97 14.04 20.57
N PRO A 118 31.93 13.21 19.51
CA PRO A 118 30.84 13.17 18.52
C PRO A 118 29.45 12.96 19.12
N ALA A 119 29.33 12.12 20.15
CA ALA A 119 28.03 11.87 20.80
C ALA A 119 27.42 13.14 21.44
N CYS A 120 28.25 14.11 21.85
CA CYS A 120 27.78 15.40 22.35
C CYS A 120 27.31 16.32 21.20
N LEU A 121 27.93 16.22 20.03
CA LEU A 121 27.51 16.95 18.82
C LEU A 121 26.16 16.44 18.33
N ASP A 122 25.99 15.12 18.22
CA ASP A 122 24.73 14.49 17.80
C ASP A 122 23.56 14.89 18.73
N GLU A 123 23.80 14.96 20.04
CA GLU A 123 22.81 15.41 21.02
C GLU A 123 22.44 16.89 20.84
N LEU A 124 23.43 17.77 20.63
CA LEU A 124 23.20 19.19 20.40
C LEU A 124 22.48 19.45 19.07
N GLU A 125 22.82 18.72 18.01
CA GLU A 125 22.12 18.76 16.73
C GLU A 125 20.67 18.32 16.87
N LEU A 126 20.42 17.22 17.59
CA LEU A 126 19.07 16.73 17.87
C LEU A 126 18.27 17.74 18.70
N MET A 127 18.90 18.39 19.69
CA MET A 127 18.27 19.45 20.47
C MET A 127 17.87 20.63 19.59
N LEU A 128 18.77 21.11 18.72
CA LEU A 128 18.50 22.21 17.81
C LEU A 128 17.39 21.85 16.81
N ALA A 129 17.41 20.63 16.27
CA ALA A 129 16.38 20.11 15.37
C ALA A 129 15.02 20.04 16.07
N THR A 130 14.98 19.63 17.33
CA THR A 130 13.75 19.55 18.13
C THR A 130 13.20 20.94 18.44
N LEU A 131 14.07 21.89 18.82
CA LEU A 131 13.66 23.27 19.09
C LEU A 131 13.13 23.97 17.84
N ASN A 132 13.71 23.71 16.67
CA ASN A 132 13.29 24.30 15.40
C ASN A 132 12.06 23.64 14.76
N GLN A 133 11.39 22.72 15.44
CA GLN A 133 10.13 22.18 14.95
C GLN A 133 9.07 23.29 14.87
N PRO A 134 8.33 23.43 13.75
CA PRO A 134 7.35 24.49 13.61
C PRO A 134 6.18 24.22 14.57
N MET A 135 6.03 25.08 15.58
CA MET A 135 4.95 25.03 16.56
C MET A 135 3.96 26.17 16.34
N LEU A 136 2.66 25.84 16.30
CA LEU A 136 1.59 26.77 15.92
C LEU A 136 0.50 26.86 16.97
N LYS A 137 0.20 28.07 17.44
CA LYS A 137 -1.04 28.39 18.16
C LYS A 137 -2.21 28.47 17.19
N PHE A 138 -3.43 28.37 17.71
CA PHE A 138 -4.64 28.49 16.90
C PHE A 138 -4.71 29.82 16.12
N THR A 139 -4.25 30.93 16.70
CA THR A 139 -4.24 32.24 16.03
C THR A 139 -3.32 32.27 14.81
N GLN A 140 -2.11 31.70 14.92
CA GLN A 140 -1.17 31.54 13.81
C GLN A 140 -1.76 30.58 12.76
N PHE A 141 -2.32 29.47 13.21
CA PHE A 141 -2.98 28.49 12.37
C PHE A 141 -4.11 29.09 11.52
N ALA A 142 -4.96 29.92 12.12
CA ALA A 142 -6.02 30.63 11.41
C ALA A 142 -5.48 31.71 10.46
N ALA A 143 -4.41 32.42 10.85
CA ALA A 143 -3.81 33.49 10.06
C ALA A 143 -3.09 33.01 8.79
N MET A 144 -2.66 31.75 8.73
CA MET A 144 -2.07 31.15 7.52
C MET A 144 -3.10 30.92 6.40
N ARG A 145 -4.37 30.69 6.75
CA ARG A 145 -5.43 30.30 5.81
C ARG A 145 -5.49 31.11 4.50
N PRO A 146 -5.43 32.46 4.48
CA PRO A 146 -5.47 33.23 3.24
C PRO A 146 -4.21 33.10 2.37
N GLN A 147 -3.09 32.62 2.90
CA GLN A 147 -1.83 32.45 2.19
C GLN A 147 -1.69 31.07 1.54
N LEU A 148 -2.62 30.16 1.85
CA LEU A 148 -2.58 28.77 1.42
C LEU A 148 -3.43 28.55 0.15
N PRO A 149 -3.05 27.59 -0.71
CA PRO A 149 -3.93 27.12 -1.78
C PRO A 149 -5.29 26.67 -1.22
N ALA A 150 -6.37 26.89 -1.98
CA ALA A 150 -7.74 26.64 -1.52
C ALA A 150 -7.96 25.21 -0.97
N ALA A 151 -7.31 24.22 -1.59
CA ALA A 151 -7.35 22.82 -1.14
C ALA A 151 -6.73 22.65 0.26
N ALA A 152 -5.55 23.23 0.52
CA ALA A 152 -4.90 23.20 1.83
C ALA A 152 -5.67 24.03 2.87
N ALA A 153 -6.13 25.23 2.47
CA ALA A 153 -6.92 26.13 3.32
C ALA A 153 -8.21 25.49 3.86
N SER A 154 -8.77 24.51 3.14
CA SER A 154 -9.96 23.76 3.60
C SER A 154 -9.72 22.94 4.87
N TYR A 155 -8.46 22.62 5.18
CA TYR A 155 -8.05 21.92 6.40
C TYR A 155 -7.62 22.88 7.53
N CYS A 156 -7.68 24.19 7.32
CA CYS A 156 -7.46 25.19 8.38
C CYS A 156 -8.76 25.48 9.14
N THR A 157 -9.24 24.50 9.91
CA THR A 157 -10.44 24.61 10.75
C THR A 157 -10.14 24.35 12.22
N ALA A 158 -10.99 24.87 13.12
CA ALA A 158 -10.86 24.61 14.56
C ALA A 158 -10.91 23.11 14.89
N ASP A 159 -11.78 22.36 14.20
CA ASP A 159 -11.91 20.91 14.42
C ASP A 159 -10.63 20.16 14.08
N VAL A 160 -10.00 20.46 12.94
CA VAL A 160 -8.71 19.84 12.56
C VAL A 160 -7.63 20.21 13.57
N PHE A 161 -7.57 21.47 14.00
CA PHE A 161 -6.61 21.92 15.01
C PHE A 161 -6.73 21.13 16.31
N LEU A 162 -7.96 20.91 16.80
CA LEU A 162 -8.23 20.18 18.04
C LEU A 162 -7.97 18.66 17.92
N GLN A 163 -8.07 18.10 16.71
CA GLN A 163 -7.79 16.69 16.46
C GLN A 163 -6.28 16.38 16.38
N LEU A 164 -5.45 17.38 16.11
CA LEU A 164 -4.00 17.25 16.02
C LEU A 164 -3.34 17.19 17.41
N GLN A 165 -3.55 16.06 18.09
CA GLN A 165 -2.95 15.75 19.38
C GLN A 165 -1.54 15.13 19.24
N PRO A 166 -0.66 15.31 20.24
CA PRO A 166 -0.85 16.10 21.46
C PRO A 166 -0.65 17.61 21.24
N HIS A 167 -1.33 18.43 22.04
CA HIS A 167 -0.92 19.83 22.23
C HIS A 167 0.18 19.94 23.28
N ASP A 168 1.07 20.90 23.11
CA ASP A 168 2.02 21.26 24.16
C ASP A 168 1.33 22.00 25.33
N ALA A 169 2.09 22.30 26.39
CA ALA A 169 1.60 23.05 27.55
C ALA A 169 1.05 24.45 27.22
N HIS A 170 1.37 24.98 26.02
CA HIS A 170 0.93 26.28 25.53
C HIS A 170 -0.22 26.18 24.52
N GLY A 171 -0.79 24.98 24.34
CA GLY A 171 -1.88 24.74 23.39
C GLY A 171 -1.45 24.81 21.92
N ARG A 172 -0.16 24.66 21.62
CA ARG A 172 0.38 24.64 20.26
C ARG A 172 0.32 23.23 19.68
N ILE A 173 0.11 23.15 18.36
CA ILE A 173 0.26 21.92 17.58
C ILE A 173 1.61 21.91 16.86
N HIS A 174 2.08 20.72 16.54
CA HIS A 174 3.19 20.56 15.60
C HIS A 174 2.71 20.81 14.17
N GLY A 175 3.22 21.85 13.51
CA GLY A 175 2.86 22.22 12.14
C GLY A 175 3.14 21.14 11.10
N LEU A 176 4.15 20.28 11.30
CA LEU A 176 4.40 19.15 10.42
C LEU A 176 3.32 18.06 10.54
N ALA A 177 2.68 17.93 11.70
CA ALA A 177 1.55 17.00 11.86
C ALA A 177 0.35 17.46 11.03
N TRP A 178 0.07 18.77 10.99
CA TRP A 178 -0.94 19.33 10.10
C TRP A 178 -0.57 19.16 8.63
N LEU A 179 0.70 19.45 8.27
CA LEU A 179 1.19 19.27 6.90
C LEU A 179 0.99 17.83 6.43
N ALA A 180 1.30 16.84 7.29
CA ALA A 180 1.09 15.43 6.99
C ALA A 180 -0.40 15.10 6.74
N VAL A 181 -1.34 15.73 7.46
CA VAL A 181 -2.78 15.56 7.18
C VAL A 181 -3.15 16.10 5.81
N VAL A 182 -2.67 17.29 5.45
CA VAL A 182 -2.94 17.91 4.14
C VAL A 182 -2.32 17.08 3.02
N GLU A 183 -1.08 16.64 3.18
CA GLU A 183 -0.37 15.78 2.25
C GLU A 183 -1.08 14.44 2.05
N GLN A 184 -1.41 13.75 3.15
CA GLN A 184 -2.11 12.48 3.12
C GLN A 184 -3.48 12.60 2.43
N ALA A 185 -4.24 13.64 2.75
CA ALA A 185 -5.56 13.85 2.17
C ALA A 185 -5.47 14.18 0.67
N SER A 186 -4.52 15.03 0.26
CA SER A 186 -4.25 15.33 -1.14
C SER A 186 -3.84 14.08 -1.92
N ALA A 187 -2.90 13.31 -1.39
CA ALA A 187 -2.39 12.10 -2.02
C ALA A 187 -3.46 11.02 -2.14
N GLN A 188 -4.31 10.85 -1.11
CA GLN A 188 -5.44 9.93 -1.16
C GLN A 188 -6.48 10.32 -2.22
N ILE A 189 -6.79 11.62 -2.36
CA ILE A 189 -7.72 12.11 -3.39
C ILE A 189 -7.14 11.86 -4.79
N ALA A 190 -5.84 12.14 -4.98
CA ALA A 190 -5.16 11.90 -6.25
C ALA A 190 -5.09 10.41 -6.61
N ALA A 191 -4.77 9.54 -5.63
CA ALA A 191 -4.80 8.10 -5.80
C ALA A 191 -6.21 7.59 -6.15
N LEU A 192 -7.24 8.10 -5.47
CA LEU A 192 -8.63 7.78 -5.77
C LEU A 192 -9.01 8.17 -7.19
N ALA A 193 -8.66 9.39 -7.64
CA ALA A 193 -8.92 9.85 -9.00
C ALA A 193 -8.22 8.96 -10.04
N LEU A 194 -6.96 8.60 -9.80
CA LEU A 194 -6.18 7.72 -10.66
C LEU A 194 -6.82 6.33 -10.79
N LEU A 195 -7.19 5.70 -9.67
CA LEU A 195 -7.83 4.39 -9.65
C LEU A 195 -9.23 4.40 -10.30
N GLN A 196 -10.03 5.46 -10.07
CA GLN A 196 -11.35 5.59 -10.67
C GLN A 196 -11.30 5.78 -12.19
N ARG A 197 -10.24 6.38 -12.73
CA ARG A 197 -10.05 6.45 -14.19
C ARG A 197 -9.77 5.08 -14.81
N ALA A 198 -9.15 4.17 -14.07
CA ALA A 198 -8.89 2.80 -14.51
C ALA A 198 -10.13 1.88 -14.40
N ASP A 199 -11.12 2.27 -13.57
CA ASP A 199 -12.37 1.52 -13.40
C ASP A 199 -13.37 1.86 -14.51
N VAL A 200 -13.17 1.27 -15.68
CA VAL A 200 -14.03 1.48 -16.86
C VAL A 200 -15.47 0.99 -16.61
N ALA A 201 -15.63 -0.07 -15.80
CA ALA A 201 -16.91 -0.73 -15.55
C ALA A 201 -17.65 -0.20 -14.31
N ASP A 202 -17.09 0.80 -13.60
CA ASP A 202 -17.64 1.38 -12.36
C ASP A 202 -17.98 0.32 -11.29
N CYS A 203 -17.16 -0.72 -11.20
CA CYS A 203 -17.41 -1.85 -10.31
C CYS A 203 -16.86 -1.61 -8.88
N GLY A 204 -16.06 -0.57 -8.68
CA GLY A 204 -15.41 -0.24 -7.40
C GLY A 204 -14.16 -1.07 -7.11
N TRP A 205 -13.71 -1.89 -8.07
CA TRP A 205 -12.51 -2.71 -7.98
C TRP A 205 -11.82 -2.84 -9.34
N LEU A 206 -10.52 -3.10 -9.33
CA LEU A 206 -9.70 -3.30 -10.51
C LEU A 206 -9.17 -4.74 -10.58
N SER A 207 -9.10 -5.29 -11.79
CA SER A 207 -8.34 -6.49 -12.13
C SER A 207 -6.85 -6.17 -12.33
N GLU A 208 -5.99 -7.18 -12.33
CA GLU A 208 -4.54 -6.98 -12.49
C GLU A 208 -4.20 -6.35 -13.84
N ALA A 209 -4.92 -6.75 -14.89
CA ALA A 209 -4.78 -6.17 -16.22
C ALA A 209 -5.08 -4.67 -16.22
N GLN A 210 -6.17 -4.25 -15.56
CA GLN A 210 -6.53 -2.83 -15.45
C GLN A 210 -5.49 -2.03 -14.67
N VAL A 211 -4.92 -2.60 -13.60
CA VAL A 211 -3.83 -1.95 -12.85
C VAL A 211 -2.57 -1.85 -13.70
N THR A 212 -2.27 -2.89 -14.49
CA THR A 212 -1.13 -2.88 -15.41
C THR A 212 -1.27 -1.78 -16.46
N ASP A 213 -2.45 -1.66 -17.08
CA ASP A 213 -2.70 -0.64 -18.10
C ASP A 213 -2.69 0.76 -17.52
N MET A 214 -3.26 0.94 -16.32
CA MET A 214 -3.17 2.17 -15.55
C MET A 214 -1.71 2.57 -15.28
N VAL A 215 -0.86 1.63 -14.85
CA VAL A 215 0.57 1.90 -14.62
C VAL A 215 1.28 2.25 -15.92
N LYS A 216 1.00 1.56 -17.03
CA LYS A 216 1.58 1.90 -18.35
C LYS A 216 1.27 3.35 -18.74
N THR A 217 -0.02 3.72 -18.71
CA THR A 217 -0.47 5.08 -19.05
C THR A 217 0.10 6.12 -18.09
N TRP A 218 0.29 5.77 -16.82
CA TRP A 218 0.93 6.66 -15.85
C TRP A 218 2.43 6.83 -16.12
N VAL A 219 3.17 5.75 -16.39
CA VAL A 219 4.61 5.81 -16.71
C VAL A 219 4.87 6.73 -17.90
N ASP A 220 3.99 6.73 -18.91
CA ASP A 220 4.09 7.62 -20.07
C ASP A 220 4.02 9.12 -19.74
N GLN A 221 3.51 9.47 -18.56
CA GLN A 221 3.39 10.86 -18.07
C GLN A 221 4.55 11.27 -17.15
N VAL A 222 5.38 10.32 -16.71
CA VAL A 222 6.44 10.59 -15.75
C VAL A 222 7.65 11.26 -16.45
N PRO A 223 8.23 12.35 -15.90
CA PRO A 223 9.28 13.11 -16.58
C PRO A 223 10.52 12.31 -17.02
N TRP A 224 10.94 11.28 -16.26
CA TRP A 224 12.11 10.46 -16.60
C TRP A 224 11.86 9.43 -17.71
N VAL A 225 10.62 9.26 -18.19
CA VAL A 225 10.29 8.23 -19.20
C VAL A 225 11.05 8.40 -20.52
N HIS A 226 11.50 9.61 -20.85
CA HIS A 226 12.25 9.85 -22.09
C HIS A 226 13.71 9.36 -22.04
N GLY A 227 14.24 9.07 -20.85
CA GLY A 227 15.63 8.62 -20.66
C GLY A 227 15.77 7.13 -20.38
N ILE A 228 14.67 6.37 -20.35
CA ILE A 228 14.67 4.94 -20.02
C ILE A 228 14.79 4.06 -21.26
N ASP A 229 15.55 2.98 -21.15
CA ASP A 229 15.56 1.92 -22.16
C ASP A 229 14.15 1.31 -22.31
N PRO A 230 13.57 1.25 -23.52
CA PRO A 230 12.27 0.63 -23.76
C PRO A 230 12.16 -0.80 -23.22
N ALA A 231 13.25 -1.59 -23.27
CA ALA A 231 13.22 -2.95 -22.71
C ALA A 231 13.07 -2.90 -21.18
N PHE A 232 13.77 -1.99 -20.50
CA PHE A 232 13.63 -1.81 -19.06
C PHE A 232 12.27 -1.22 -18.65
N LYS A 233 11.64 -0.40 -19.50
CA LYS A 233 10.29 0.14 -19.24
C LYS A 233 9.26 -0.96 -19.00
N GLU A 234 9.31 -2.06 -19.73
CA GLU A 234 8.40 -3.19 -19.51
C GLU A 234 8.60 -3.83 -18.14
N TYR A 235 9.84 -4.01 -17.70
CA TYR A 235 10.15 -4.52 -16.37
C TYR A 235 9.70 -3.54 -15.28
N TYR A 236 9.91 -2.24 -15.49
CA TYR A 236 9.43 -1.21 -14.57
C TYR A 236 7.91 -1.33 -14.37
N VAL A 237 7.15 -1.39 -15.46
CA VAL A 237 5.68 -1.53 -15.41
C VAL A 237 5.28 -2.80 -14.64
N ARG A 238 5.93 -3.94 -14.92
CA ARG A 238 5.63 -5.21 -14.22
C ARG A 238 5.92 -5.12 -12.73
N ILE A 239 7.08 -4.59 -12.34
CA ILE A 239 7.48 -4.45 -10.94
C ILE A 239 6.55 -3.49 -10.21
N ALA A 240 6.31 -2.29 -10.77
CA ALA A 240 5.44 -1.28 -10.18
C ALA A 240 4.00 -1.78 -10.02
N THR A 241 3.44 -2.42 -11.05
CA THR A 241 2.10 -3.04 -10.98
C THR A 241 1.99 -3.99 -9.81
N ARG A 242 3.00 -4.84 -9.61
CA ARG A 242 2.99 -5.86 -8.56
C ARG A 242 3.25 -5.28 -7.18
N LEU A 243 4.08 -4.25 -7.05
CA LEU A 243 4.22 -3.48 -5.80
C LEU A 243 2.89 -2.85 -5.36
N LEU A 244 2.02 -2.47 -6.30
CA LEU A 244 0.68 -1.96 -6.00
C LEU A 244 -0.29 -3.11 -5.69
N TRP A 245 -0.31 -4.13 -6.54
CA TRP A 245 -1.29 -5.22 -6.55
C TRP A 245 -1.20 -6.10 -5.32
N LEU A 246 -0.01 -6.62 -5.04
CA LEU A 246 0.22 -7.66 -4.06
C LEU A 246 -0.13 -7.31 -2.61
N PRO A 247 0.24 -6.14 -2.06
CA PRO A 247 -0.15 -5.80 -0.68
C PRO A 247 -1.67 -5.57 -0.54
N LEU A 248 -2.37 -5.31 -1.64
CA LEU A 248 -3.75 -4.86 -1.61
C LEU A 248 -4.75 -5.97 -1.92
N VAL A 249 -4.37 -6.95 -2.73
CA VAL A 249 -5.23 -8.04 -3.19
C VAL A 249 -5.04 -9.29 -2.35
N PRO A 250 -6.05 -9.70 -1.56
CA PRO A 250 -6.02 -11.01 -0.90
C PRO A 250 -5.91 -12.14 -1.91
N TYR A 251 -5.16 -13.20 -1.56
CA TYR A 251 -4.83 -14.38 -2.38
C TYR A 251 -6.00 -15.08 -3.12
N ARG A 252 -7.26 -14.74 -2.82
CA ARG A 252 -8.45 -15.42 -3.37
C ARG A 252 -9.45 -14.50 -4.07
N THR A 253 -9.32 -13.17 -3.97
CA THR A 253 -10.31 -12.28 -4.59
C THR A 253 -9.95 -11.97 -6.04
N GLY A 254 -8.66 -11.81 -6.34
CA GLY A 254 -8.21 -11.29 -7.64
C GLY A 254 -8.71 -9.87 -7.93
N LYS A 255 -9.16 -9.15 -6.91
CA LYS A 255 -9.80 -7.83 -7.01
C LYS A 255 -9.12 -6.83 -6.08
N LEU A 256 -8.66 -5.73 -6.66
CA LEU A 256 -8.12 -4.58 -5.94
C LEU A 256 -9.23 -3.58 -5.71
N TYR A 257 -9.73 -3.48 -4.47
CA TYR A 257 -10.79 -2.53 -4.11
C TYR A 257 -10.26 -1.10 -4.05
N ILE A 258 -10.93 -0.18 -4.75
CA ILE A 258 -10.48 1.20 -4.94
C ILE A 258 -10.41 1.96 -3.61
N ASP A 259 -11.40 1.81 -2.73
CA ASP A 259 -11.39 2.49 -1.42
C ASP A 259 -10.15 2.12 -0.59
N LYS A 260 -9.83 0.83 -0.51
CA LYS A 260 -8.64 0.33 0.20
C LYS A 260 -7.36 0.78 -0.49
N ALA A 261 -7.31 0.69 -1.81
CA ALA A 261 -6.13 1.05 -2.58
C ALA A 261 -5.82 2.54 -2.52
N SER A 262 -6.83 3.42 -2.48
CA SER A 262 -6.63 4.87 -2.36
C SER A 262 -5.90 5.28 -1.07
N LYS A 263 -6.00 4.46 -0.02
CA LYS A 263 -5.34 4.66 1.29
C LYS A 263 -3.93 4.07 1.35
N SER A 264 -3.48 3.42 0.29
CA SER A 264 -2.16 2.77 0.23
C SER A 264 -1.06 3.79 -0.05
N ASN A 265 -0.04 3.83 0.82
CA ASN A 265 1.12 4.70 0.64
C ASN A 265 1.86 4.42 -0.68
N VAL A 266 1.87 3.17 -1.15
CA VAL A 266 2.53 2.81 -2.42
C VAL A 266 1.76 3.36 -3.63
N VAL A 267 0.43 3.38 -3.58
CA VAL A 267 -0.39 3.98 -4.65
C VAL A 267 -0.24 5.50 -4.61
N GLN A 268 -0.26 6.08 -3.41
CA GLN A 268 -0.10 7.52 -3.20
C GLN A 268 1.27 8.03 -3.66
N SER A 269 2.34 7.22 -3.54
CA SER A 269 3.68 7.61 -3.97
C SER A 269 3.83 7.76 -5.49
N MET A 270 2.84 7.32 -6.29
CA MET A 270 2.79 7.58 -7.74
C MET A 270 2.56 9.06 -8.07
N VAL A 271 1.88 9.79 -7.19
CA VAL A 271 1.41 11.16 -7.43
C VAL A 271 2.57 12.16 -7.54
N PRO A 272 3.50 12.27 -6.57
CA PRO A 272 4.57 13.27 -6.63
C PRO A 272 5.54 13.03 -7.80
N LEU A 273 5.68 11.78 -8.26
CA LEU A 273 6.50 11.41 -9.42
C LEU A 273 6.02 12.02 -10.74
N LEU A 274 4.80 12.55 -10.83
CA LEU A 274 4.37 13.30 -12.01
C LEU A 274 4.99 14.71 -12.06
N CYS A 275 5.49 15.22 -10.95
CA CYS A 275 6.09 16.55 -10.89
C CYS A 275 7.60 16.49 -11.16
N ARG A 276 8.09 17.27 -12.13
CA ARG A 276 9.53 17.34 -12.43
C ARG A 276 10.36 17.77 -11.22
N ALA A 277 9.93 18.82 -10.51
CA ALA A 277 10.65 19.36 -9.35
C ALA A 277 10.77 18.37 -8.17
N TYR A 278 9.94 17.33 -8.12
CA TYR A 278 10.06 16.28 -7.10
C TYR A 278 11.29 15.39 -7.33
N HIS A 279 11.77 15.23 -8.56
CA HIS A 279 12.89 14.34 -8.88
C HIS A 279 14.23 14.85 -8.36
N ASP A 280 14.34 16.16 -8.17
CA ASP A 280 15.51 16.82 -7.61
C ASP A 280 15.44 16.94 -6.08
N ALA A 281 14.33 16.49 -5.48
CA ALA A 281 14.09 16.57 -4.03
C ALA A 281 14.72 15.37 -3.30
N PRO A 282 15.20 15.54 -2.05
CA PRO A 282 15.78 14.44 -1.28
C PRO A 282 14.77 13.32 -1.02
N GLU A 283 13.47 13.64 -0.92
CA GLU A 283 12.39 12.67 -0.71
C GLU A 283 12.19 11.70 -1.90
N TYR A 284 12.73 12.01 -3.08
CA TYR A 284 12.65 11.12 -4.26
C TYR A 284 13.32 9.77 -4.01
N ALA A 285 14.46 9.77 -3.31
CA ALA A 285 15.23 8.55 -3.03
C ALA A 285 14.43 7.53 -2.19
N GLU A 286 13.55 8.03 -1.31
CA GLU A 286 12.73 7.22 -0.42
C GLU A 286 11.49 6.63 -1.11
N ASN A 287 11.08 7.19 -2.25
CA ASN A 287 9.89 6.74 -2.97
C ASN A 287 10.04 5.28 -3.42
N PRO A 288 9.09 4.38 -3.09
CA PRO A 288 9.16 2.96 -3.48
C PRO A 288 9.13 2.74 -5.00
N LEU A 289 8.63 3.71 -5.76
CA LEU A 289 8.50 3.69 -7.21
C LEU A 289 9.56 4.57 -7.90
N SER A 290 10.56 5.09 -7.17
CA SER A 290 11.68 5.79 -7.80
C SER A 290 12.43 4.87 -8.75
N MET A 291 13.00 5.46 -9.81
CA MET A 291 13.73 4.73 -10.84
C MET A 291 14.84 3.87 -10.23
N ASP A 292 15.63 4.45 -9.32
CA ASP A 292 16.73 3.76 -8.66
C ASP A 292 16.26 2.57 -7.82
N ARG A 293 15.12 2.69 -7.13
CA ARG A 293 14.60 1.61 -6.30
C ARG A 293 14.08 0.45 -7.13
N ILE A 294 13.38 0.73 -8.22
CA ILE A 294 12.92 -0.29 -9.16
C ILE A 294 14.10 -0.96 -9.89
N GLN A 295 15.11 -0.19 -10.30
CA GLN A 295 16.34 -0.75 -10.86
C GLN A 295 17.09 -1.65 -9.88
N ARG A 296 17.19 -1.25 -8.60
CA ARG A 296 17.80 -2.09 -7.56
C ARG A 296 17.04 -3.41 -7.41
N LEU A 297 15.71 -3.37 -7.34
CA LEU A 297 14.87 -4.58 -7.28
C LEU A 297 15.06 -5.47 -8.51
N HIS A 298 15.11 -4.88 -9.71
CA HIS A 298 15.35 -5.62 -10.94
C HIS A 298 16.75 -6.27 -10.95
N ARG A 299 17.81 -5.55 -10.55
CA ARG A 299 19.17 -6.10 -10.46
C ARG A 299 19.26 -7.24 -9.44
N GLN A 300 18.60 -7.09 -8.30
CA GLN A 300 18.50 -8.11 -7.27
C GLN A 300 17.82 -9.38 -7.81
N TYR A 301 16.74 -9.22 -8.57
CA TYR A 301 16.06 -10.31 -9.22
C TYR A 301 16.94 -11.05 -10.23
N VAL A 302 17.55 -10.33 -11.18
CA VAL A 302 18.39 -10.92 -12.24
C VAL A 302 19.60 -11.68 -11.68
N GLN A 303 20.05 -11.35 -10.47
CA GLN A 303 21.14 -12.09 -9.81
C GLN A 303 20.69 -13.36 -9.08
N LEU A 304 19.40 -13.46 -8.75
CA LEU A 304 18.80 -14.64 -8.15
C LEU A 304 18.36 -15.63 -9.23
N ASP A 305 17.77 -15.14 -10.33
CA ASP A 305 17.39 -15.92 -11.52
C ASP A 305 18.67 -16.34 -12.29
N THR A 306 19.26 -17.45 -11.86
CA THR A 306 20.55 -17.93 -12.36
C THR A 306 20.43 -18.63 -13.70
N ASP A 307 19.32 -19.30 -13.96
CA ASP A 307 19.03 -19.98 -15.21
C ASP A 307 18.39 -19.04 -16.25
N LYS A 308 18.02 -17.81 -15.85
CA LYS A 308 17.44 -16.76 -16.68
C LYS A 308 16.11 -17.19 -17.31
N ASN A 309 15.39 -18.08 -16.64
CA ASN A 309 14.11 -18.57 -17.11
C ASN A 309 12.97 -17.56 -16.83
N GLY A 310 13.25 -16.50 -16.05
CA GLY A 310 12.26 -15.48 -15.69
C GLY A 310 11.34 -15.88 -14.53
N LEU A 311 11.74 -16.89 -13.75
CA LEU A 311 11.11 -17.39 -12.53
C LEU A 311 12.17 -17.57 -11.45
N LEU A 312 11.75 -17.74 -10.20
CA LEU A 312 12.67 -18.12 -9.11
C LEU A 312 12.28 -19.45 -8.52
N SER A 313 13.23 -20.37 -8.52
CA SER A 313 13.16 -21.64 -7.80
C SER A 313 13.41 -21.45 -6.30
N ALA A 314 12.96 -22.42 -5.49
CA ALA A 314 13.23 -22.41 -4.05
C ALA A 314 14.74 -22.41 -3.74
N GLU A 315 15.57 -23.03 -4.59
CA GLU A 315 17.02 -23.04 -4.44
C GLU A 315 17.64 -21.67 -4.72
N GLU A 316 17.13 -20.93 -5.70
CA GLU A 316 17.58 -19.58 -6.00
C GLU A 316 17.19 -18.59 -4.89
N VAL A 317 15.97 -18.69 -4.38
CA VAL A 317 15.48 -17.85 -3.26
C VAL A 317 16.30 -18.09 -1.98
N LEU A 318 16.86 -19.28 -1.75
CA LEU A 318 17.74 -19.53 -0.60
C LEU A 318 19.00 -18.66 -0.60
N HIS A 319 19.44 -18.21 -1.77
CA HIS A 319 20.61 -17.35 -1.92
C HIS A 319 20.26 -15.85 -1.78
N TYR A 320 19.00 -15.53 -1.44
CA TYR A 320 18.59 -14.17 -1.09
C TYR A 320 19.45 -13.62 0.05
N GLY A 321 19.97 -12.39 -0.11
CA GLY A 321 20.88 -11.77 0.86
C GLY A 321 22.35 -12.20 0.75
N GLN A 322 22.67 -13.23 -0.06
CA GLN A 322 24.04 -13.71 -0.29
C GLN A 322 24.62 -13.23 -1.62
N LYS A 323 23.79 -12.82 -2.59
CA LYS A 323 24.24 -12.28 -3.89
C LYS A 323 24.72 -10.84 -3.76
N LYS A 324 25.63 -10.44 -4.65
CA LYS A 324 26.30 -9.11 -4.64
C LYS A 324 25.33 -7.92 -4.63
N ALA A 325 24.15 -8.03 -5.23
CA ALA A 325 23.14 -6.96 -5.26
C ALA A 325 22.42 -6.72 -3.93
N PHE A 326 22.60 -7.58 -2.93
CA PHE A 326 22.05 -7.40 -1.58
C PHE A 326 23.11 -6.91 -0.59
N VAL A 327 24.37 -7.14 -0.92
CA VAL A 327 25.51 -6.96 -0.04
C VAL A 327 25.95 -5.49 -0.05
N GLY A 328 26.02 -4.89 1.15
CA GLY A 328 26.53 -3.53 1.35
C GLY A 328 28.04 -3.42 1.09
N PRO A 329 28.64 -2.22 1.25
CA PRO A 329 30.06 -1.98 1.01
C PRO A 329 30.98 -2.93 1.81
N ASP A 330 30.52 -3.42 2.95
CA ASP A 330 31.26 -4.32 3.85
C ASP A 330 31.34 -5.78 3.37
N GLN A 331 30.78 -6.09 2.20
CA GLN A 331 30.79 -7.42 1.56
C GLN A 331 30.17 -8.57 2.39
N ARG A 332 29.45 -8.27 3.47
CA ARG A 332 28.79 -9.27 4.32
C ARG A 332 27.38 -9.60 3.81
N PRO A 333 26.95 -10.88 3.87
CA PRO A 333 25.56 -11.24 3.58
C PRO A 333 24.62 -10.48 4.50
N THR A 334 23.62 -9.83 3.93
CA THR A 334 22.67 -8.98 4.66
C THR A 334 21.73 -9.85 5.50
N HIS A 335 21.29 -10.98 4.93
CA HIS A 335 20.38 -11.94 5.54
C HIS A 335 20.66 -13.37 5.03
N ALA A 336 20.31 -14.39 5.83
CA ALA A 336 20.32 -15.78 5.41
C ALA A 336 18.94 -16.39 5.64
N LEU A 337 18.27 -16.84 4.57
CA LEU A 337 16.98 -17.51 4.69
C LEU A 337 17.17 -18.98 5.07
N THR A 338 16.33 -19.48 5.97
CA THR A 338 16.33 -20.90 6.29
C THR A 338 15.54 -21.69 5.26
N ARG A 339 15.95 -22.93 4.98
CA ARG A 339 15.24 -23.83 4.06
C ARG A 339 13.78 -24.02 4.43
N ARG A 340 13.48 -24.10 5.73
CA ARG A 340 12.10 -24.20 6.24
C ARG A 340 11.27 -22.97 5.92
N PHE A 341 11.85 -21.77 6.05
CA PHE A 341 11.14 -20.54 5.70
C PHE A 341 10.82 -20.50 4.20
N VAL A 342 11.80 -20.79 3.35
CA VAL A 342 11.59 -20.79 1.89
C VAL A 342 10.55 -21.83 1.49
N GLN A 343 10.63 -23.06 2.01
CA GLN A 343 9.59 -24.08 1.76
C GLN A 343 8.19 -23.58 2.13
N ARG A 344 8.04 -22.92 3.29
CA ARG A 344 6.75 -22.35 3.69
C ARG A 344 6.26 -21.25 2.77
N VAL A 345 7.16 -20.42 2.25
CA VAL A 345 6.79 -19.41 1.23
C VAL A 345 6.26 -20.10 -0.03
N PHE A 346 6.89 -21.18 -0.49
CA PHE A 346 6.44 -21.90 -1.69
C PHE A 346 5.17 -22.75 -1.44
N ASP A 347 4.93 -23.22 -0.21
CA ASP A 347 3.69 -23.90 0.17
C ASP A 347 2.48 -22.94 0.21
N GLU A 348 2.71 -21.66 0.56
CA GLU A 348 1.65 -20.64 0.65
C GLU A 348 1.39 -19.91 -0.67
N LEU A 349 2.36 -19.87 -1.58
CA LEU A 349 2.23 -19.21 -2.88
C LEU A 349 1.68 -20.17 -3.95
N VAL A 350 0.94 -19.62 -4.92
CA VAL A 350 0.65 -20.35 -6.15
C VAL A 350 1.94 -20.39 -6.98
N THR A 351 2.64 -21.51 -6.93
CA THR A 351 3.83 -21.79 -7.74
C THR A 351 3.43 -22.40 -9.08
N PHE A 352 4.11 -22.04 -10.17
CA PHE A 352 4.00 -22.77 -11.43
C PHE A 352 5.16 -23.76 -11.47
N ASP A 353 4.86 -25.07 -11.42
CA ASP A 353 5.86 -26.16 -11.39
C ASP A 353 6.96 -26.04 -10.31
N GLY A 354 6.66 -25.39 -9.19
CA GLY A 354 7.61 -25.20 -8.09
C GLY A 354 8.40 -23.90 -8.14
N ASP A 355 8.16 -23.04 -9.14
CA ASP A 355 8.79 -21.73 -9.29
C ASP A 355 7.80 -20.58 -9.09
N VAL A 356 8.33 -19.40 -8.72
CA VAL A 356 7.55 -18.20 -8.41
C VAL A 356 7.88 -17.06 -9.37
N VAL A 357 6.84 -16.41 -9.91
CA VAL A 357 6.96 -15.19 -10.74
C VAL A 357 7.12 -13.96 -9.83
N LEU A 358 8.05 -13.07 -10.17
CA LEU A 358 8.23 -11.80 -9.47
C LEU A 358 7.42 -10.63 -10.08
N PRO A 359 7.02 -9.65 -9.24
CA PRO A 359 7.00 -9.71 -7.78
C PRO A 359 5.95 -10.67 -7.23
N ALA A 360 6.30 -11.42 -6.19
CA ALA A 360 5.40 -12.28 -5.44
C ALA A 360 4.96 -11.62 -4.12
N PRO A 361 3.75 -11.88 -3.62
CA PRO A 361 3.16 -11.14 -2.50
C PRO A 361 3.96 -11.17 -1.19
N SER A 362 4.82 -12.17 -1.02
CA SER A 362 5.70 -12.34 0.14
C SER A 362 6.95 -11.45 0.14
N TRP A 363 7.26 -10.72 -0.95
CA TRP A 363 8.45 -9.84 -1.00
C TRP A 363 8.34 -8.57 -0.15
N HIS A 364 7.14 -8.19 0.28
CA HIS A 364 6.96 -7.16 1.30
C HIS A 364 7.62 -7.55 2.64
N TRP A 365 7.81 -8.84 2.91
CA TRP A 365 8.35 -9.35 4.17
C TRP A 365 9.89 -9.31 4.18
N LEU A 366 10.51 -9.31 3.00
CA LEU A 366 11.97 -9.24 2.82
C LEU A 366 12.49 -7.80 2.69
N THR A 367 11.62 -6.83 2.43
CA THR A 367 11.98 -5.42 2.17
C THR A 367 11.55 -4.44 3.26
N CYS A 368 10.82 -4.89 4.29
CA CYS A 368 10.46 -4.08 5.46
C CYS A 368 11.37 -4.38 6.66
N PRO A 369 12.14 -3.40 7.19
CA PRO A 369 12.97 -3.61 8.38
C PRO A 369 12.17 -3.79 9.69
N CYS A 370 10.86 -3.51 9.71
CA CYS A 370 10.10 -3.41 10.95
C CYS A 370 8.68 -3.99 10.83
N ARG A 371 8.50 -5.31 11.01
CA ARG A 371 7.22 -5.92 11.43
C ARG A 371 7.37 -7.35 11.94
N THR A 372 8.40 -7.63 12.73
CA THR A 372 8.51 -8.86 13.52
C THR A 372 7.99 -8.63 14.94
N THR A 373 6.70 -8.31 15.07
CA THR A 373 6.02 -8.41 16.37
C THR A 373 4.59 -8.87 16.18
N THR A 374 4.42 -10.13 15.79
CA THR A 374 3.20 -10.85 16.19
C THR A 374 3.64 -12.19 16.75
N ARG A 375 3.46 -12.29 18.07
CA ARG A 375 3.71 -13.46 18.91
C ARG A 375 3.05 -14.68 18.28
N PHE A 376 3.85 -15.68 17.96
CA PHE A 376 3.40 -17.07 18.05
C PHE A 376 3.69 -17.52 19.50
N SER A 377 2.67 -17.50 20.35
CA SER A 377 2.65 -18.28 21.59
C SER A 377 1.64 -19.40 21.40
N THR A 378 2.17 -20.63 21.46
CA THR A 378 1.55 -21.95 21.78
C THR A 378 0.09 -22.18 21.44
#